data_AF-A0A0J1BLB8-F1
#
_entry.id   AF-A0A0J1BLB8-F1
#
_cell.length_a   1.000
_cell.length_b   1.000
_cell.length_c   1.000
_cell.angle_alpha   90.00
_cell.angle_beta   90.00
_cell.angle_gamma   90.00
#
_symmetry.space_group_name_H-M   'P 1'
#
loop_
_entity.id
_entity.type
_entity.pdbx_description
1 polymer ?
#
loop_
_entity_poly.entity_id
_entity_poly.type
_entity_poly.pdbx_seq_one_letter_code
_entity_poly.pdbx_strand_id
1 'polypeptide(L)'
;MMSLTDRARRISSIGHGPMNASAKPSTLRSKPDWGYRILITVAAVVAAWLLLMPVCPPIIHSTMQRFHLRTPSFAWWAIQTPIPAMYNFKNTTEIRDLPPEGELAGLVDPLWLSPLDENATGLGVLATRTINHYPAREFTFANGRVRYLQDGEPRWLVMESHYRGESLQSTYELSCDDAGMWRMMLAEDSAQ
;
A
#
# COMPACT_ATOMS: atom_id res chain seq x y z
N MET A 1 13.67 61.80 -61.22
CA MET A 1 15.03 61.23 -61.23
C MET A 1 15.79 61.79 -60.05
N MET A 2 16.00 60.98 -59.02
CA MET A 2 16.68 61.36 -57.78
C MET A 2 18.00 60.60 -57.71
N SER A 3 19.09 61.33 -57.55
CA SER A 3 20.48 60.88 -57.72
C SER A 3 20.92 59.86 -56.66
N LEU A 4 21.70 58.88 -57.10
CA LEU A 4 22.34 57.82 -56.29
C LEU A 4 23.36 58.34 -55.24
N THR A 5 23.58 59.65 -55.16
CA THR A 5 24.53 60.28 -54.23
C THR A 5 23.97 60.55 -52.82
N ASP A 6 22.65 60.48 -52.60
CA ASP A 6 22.06 60.75 -51.27
C ASP A 6 21.99 59.51 -50.35
N ARG A 7 22.22 58.30 -50.90
CA ARG A 7 22.17 57.06 -50.10
C ARG A 7 23.47 56.77 -49.33
N ALA A 8 24.56 57.44 -49.67
CA ALA A 8 25.88 57.21 -49.07
C ALA A 8 26.12 57.95 -47.75
N ARG A 9 25.27 58.92 -47.37
CA ARG A 9 25.47 59.75 -46.17
C ARG A 9 24.69 59.27 -44.94
N ARG A 10 24.15 58.04 -44.97
CA ARG A 10 23.42 57.41 -43.86
C ARG A 10 24.06 56.09 -43.39
N ILE A 11 25.36 55.88 -43.66
CA ILE A 11 26.13 54.71 -43.21
C ILE A 11 27.49 55.16 -42.63
N SER A 12 27.52 56.28 -41.90
CA SER A 12 28.74 56.75 -41.20
C SER A 12 28.46 57.17 -39.75
N SER A 13 27.46 56.54 -39.14
CA SER A 13 27.20 56.63 -37.69
C SER A 13 27.21 55.21 -37.11
N ILE A 14 28.25 54.45 -37.41
CA ILE A 14 28.63 53.28 -36.60
C ILE A 14 29.52 53.85 -35.51
N GLY A 15 28.88 54.32 -34.43
CA GLY A 15 29.57 54.67 -33.20
C GLY A 15 30.29 53.43 -32.67
N HIS A 16 31.61 53.41 -32.77
CA HIS A 16 32.46 52.57 -31.93
C HIS A 16 32.43 53.13 -30.50
N GLY A 17 31.39 52.79 -29.74
CA GLY A 17 31.45 52.85 -28.28
C GLY A 17 32.25 51.65 -27.78
N PRO A 18 33.08 51.78 -26.73
CA PRO A 18 33.83 50.65 -26.19
C PRO A 18 32.85 49.58 -25.68
N MET A 19 32.80 48.43 -26.35
CA MET A 19 32.20 47.20 -25.83
C MET A 19 33.06 46.67 -24.69
N ASN A 20 32.97 47.31 -23.53
CA ASN A 20 33.45 46.77 -22.26
C ASN A 20 32.29 46.73 -21.26
N ALA A 21 31.18 46.09 -21.67
CA ALA A 21 30.27 45.50 -20.69
C ALA A 21 30.90 44.17 -20.24
N SER A 22 31.81 44.25 -19.27
CA SER A 22 32.21 43.09 -18.48
C SER A 22 30.93 42.51 -17.90
N ALA A 23 30.43 41.42 -18.51
CA ALA A 23 29.35 40.64 -17.95
C ALA A 23 29.86 40.10 -16.61
N LYS A 24 29.55 40.81 -15.52
CA LYS A 24 29.80 40.31 -14.17
C LYS A 24 29.15 38.93 -14.12
N PRO A 25 29.91 37.84 -13.88
CA PRO A 25 29.30 36.54 -13.73
C PRO A 25 28.35 36.66 -12.54
N SER A 26 27.05 36.65 -12.82
CA SER A 26 26.04 36.62 -11.78
C SER A 26 26.17 35.24 -11.15
N THR A 27 27.00 35.14 -10.12
CA THR A 27 27.03 34.01 -9.19
C THR A 27 25.77 34.10 -8.34
N LEU A 28 24.61 33.96 -8.98
CA LEU A 28 23.36 33.67 -8.29
C LEU A 28 23.57 32.31 -7.63
N ARG A 29 24.00 32.34 -6.37
CA ARG A 29 24.01 31.18 -5.49
C ARG A 29 22.62 30.56 -5.58
N SER A 30 22.50 29.41 -6.23
CA SER A 30 21.22 28.71 -6.32
C SER A 30 20.76 28.43 -4.90
N LYS A 31 19.56 28.87 -4.54
CA LYS A 31 18.98 28.53 -3.24
C LYS A 31 18.96 27.00 -3.13
N PRO A 32 19.30 26.43 -1.96
CA PRO A 32 19.27 24.98 -1.79
C PRO A 32 17.87 24.45 -2.08
N ASP A 33 17.78 23.46 -2.98
CA ASP A 33 16.54 22.77 -3.29
C ASP A 33 16.23 21.76 -2.19
N TRP A 34 15.45 22.20 -1.20
CA TRP A 34 15.00 21.37 -0.09
C TRP A 34 14.03 20.28 -0.54
N GLY A 35 13.21 20.54 -1.56
CA GLY A 35 12.27 19.55 -2.08
C GLY A 35 13.01 18.35 -2.67
N TYR A 36 13.99 18.61 -3.52
CA TYR A 36 14.86 17.56 -4.07
C TYR A 36 15.57 16.76 -2.98
N ARG A 37 16.15 17.44 -1.98
CA ARG A 37 16.84 16.78 -0.86
C ARG A 37 15.91 15.87 -0.06
N ILE A 38 14.69 16.33 0.24
CA ILE A 38 13.67 15.53 0.93
C ILE A 38 13.31 14.30 0.09
N LEU A 39 13.04 14.47 -1.21
CA LEU A 39 12.70 13.36 -2.10
C LEU A 39 13.81 12.30 -2.16
N ILE A 40 15.07 12.72 -2.30
CA ILE A 40 16.23 11.83 -2.30
C ILE A 40 16.37 11.10 -0.96
N THR A 41 16.13 11.81 0.14
CA THR A 41 16.21 11.23 1.49
C THR A 41 15.14 10.15 1.68
N VAL A 42 13.89 10.44 1.29
CA VAL A 42 12.79 9.47 1.33
C VAL A 42 13.10 8.26 0.45
N ALA A 43 13.60 8.49 -0.78
CA ALA A 43 13.99 7.40 -1.68
C ALA A 43 15.09 6.51 -1.08
N ALA A 44 16.09 7.11 -0.44
CA ALA A 44 17.17 6.37 0.22
C ALA A 44 16.64 5.55 1.41
N VAL A 45 15.72 6.10 2.22
CA VAL A 45 15.09 5.37 3.33
C VAL A 45 14.27 4.19 2.82
N VAL A 46 13.45 4.38 1.78
CA VAL A 46 12.65 3.30 1.18
C VAL A 46 13.55 2.21 0.59
N ALA A 47 14.63 2.59 -0.11
CA ALA A 47 15.60 1.64 -0.63
C ALA A 47 16.27 0.83 0.48
N ALA A 48 16.70 1.48 1.57
CA ALA A 48 17.28 0.80 2.73
C ALA A 48 16.27 -0.18 3.36
N TRP A 49 15.00 0.22 3.50
CA TRP A 49 13.95 -0.67 3.99
C TRP A 49 13.80 -1.94 3.14
N LEU A 50 13.74 -1.78 1.82
CA LEU A 50 13.61 -2.90 0.88
C LEU A 50 14.82 -3.84 0.91
N LEU A 51 16.02 -3.30 1.06
CA LEU A 51 17.26 -4.08 1.18
C LEU A 51 17.33 -4.86 2.50
N LEU A 52 16.77 -4.32 3.58
CA LEU A 52 16.73 -4.99 4.88
C LEU A 52 15.60 -6.00 5.01
N MET A 53 14.50 -5.82 4.27
CA MET A 53 13.34 -6.70 4.29
C MET A 53 13.67 -8.21 4.17
N PRO A 54 14.57 -8.70 3.29
CA PRO A 54 14.85 -10.13 3.18
C PRO A 54 15.61 -10.77 4.36
N VAL A 55 16.16 -9.96 5.28
CA VAL A 55 17.11 -10.43 6.32
C VAL A 55 16.77 -9.96 7.73
N CYS A 56 15.90 -8.97 7.89
CA CYS A 56 15.59 -8.35 9.17
C CYS A 56 14.14 -8.69 9.59
N PRO A 57 13.92 -9.66 10.51
CA PRO A 57 12.59 -10.08 10.92
C PRO A 57 11.69 -8.92 11.42
N PRO A 58 12.18 -7.95 12.21
CA PRO A 58 11.34 -6.80 12.60
C PRO A 58 10.77 -6.01 11.42
N ILE A 59 11.53 -5.86 10.34
CA ILE A 59 11.08 -5.17 9.13
C ILE A 59 10.06 -6.03 8.38
N ILE A 60 10.26 -7.35 8.34
CA ILE A 60 9.30 -8.30 7.78
C ILE A 60 7.96 -8.18 8.52
N HIS A 61 7.96 -8.35 9.85
CA HIS A 61 6.74 -8.29 10.66
C HIS A 61 6.05 -6.92 10.57
N SER A 62 6.80 -5.81 10.65
CA SER A 62 6.23 -4.47 10.51
C SER A 62 5.53 -4.30 9.15
N THR A 63 6.14 -4.82 8.08
CA THR A 63 5.56 -4.75 6.73
C THR A 63 4.35 -5.68 6.59
N MET A 64 4.35 -6.87 7.20
CA MET A 64 3.19 -7.80 7.21
C MET A 64 2.03 -7.23 8.02
N GLN A 65 2.29 -6.64 9.19
CA GLN A 65 1.30 -5.97 10.03
C GLN A 65 0.58 -4.85 9.27
N ARG A 66 1.29 -4.10 8.42
CA ARG A 66 0.67 -3.11 7.53
C ARG A 66 -0.37 -3.73 6.59
N PHE A 67 -0.10 -4.91 6.04
CA PHE A 67 -1.03 -5.58 5.13
C PHE A 67 -2.26 -6.13 5.85
N HIS A 68 -2.06 -6.54 7.09
CA HIS A 68 -3.10 -7.05 7.95
C HIS A 68 -3.87 -5.95 8.69
N LEU A 69 -3.53 -4.66 8.52
CA LEU A 69 -4.09 -3.55 9.31
C LEU A 69 -3.87 -3.71 10.83
N ARG A 70 -2.78 -4.38 11.23
CA ARG A 70 -2.35 -4.61 12.63
C ARG A 70 -1.23 -3.67 13.09
N THR A 71 -1.11 -2.50 12.46
CA THR A 71 -0.13 -1.49 12.87
C THR A 71 -0.58 -0.80 14.17
N PRO A 72 0.35 -0.41 15.07
CA PRO A 72 0.01 0.20 16.36
C PRO A 72 -0.68 1.58 16.23
N SER A 73 -0.54 2.26 15.10
CA SER A 73 -1.23 3.52 14.84
C SER A 73 -1.37 3.81 13.35
N PHE A 74 -2.31 4.69 13.01
CA PHE A 74 -2.46 5.20 11.64
C PHE A 74 -1.20 5.91 11.13
N ALA A 75 -0.50 6.65 11.99
CA ALA A 75 0.74 7.33 11.60
C ALA A 75 1.83 6.32 11.19
N TRP A 76 1.96 5.23 11.95
CA TRP A 76 2.89 4.15 11.61
C TRP A 76 2.53 3.46 10.29
N TRP A 77 1.24 3.19 10.09
CA TRP A 77 0.73 2.68 8.82
C TRP A 77 1.04 3.62 7.64
N ALA A 78 0.80 4.93 7.83
CA ALA A 78 0.98 5.96 6.81
C ALA A 78 2.44 6.13 6.38
N ILE A 79 3.39 6.13 7.33
CA ILE A 79 4.83 6.24 7.04
C ILE A 79 5.31 5.12 6.12
N GLN A 80 4.69 3.94 6.21
CA GLN A 80 5.05 2.82 5.38
C GLN A 80 4.43 2.88 3.98
N THR A 81 3.43 3.73 3.70
CA THR A 81 2.77 3.79 2.38
C THR A 81 3.69 3.97 1.16
N PRO A 82 4.84 4.68 1.24
CA PRO A 82 5.77 4.77 0.12
C PRO A 82 6.50 3.45 -0.20
N ILE A 83 6.50 2.49 0.73
CA ILE A 83 7.13 1.17 0.53
C ILE A 83 6.21 0.34 -0.36
N PRO A 84 6.66 -0.07 -1.56
CA PRO A 84 5.87 -0.85 -2.50
C PRO A 84 5.25 -2.08 -1.84
N ALA A 85 3.96 -2.28 -2.08
CA ALA A 85 3.19 -3.37 -1.50
C ALA A 85 3.09 -4.60 -2.42
N MET A 86 3.66 -4.56 -3.63
CA MET A 86 3.37 -5.60 -4.62
C MET A 86 4.33 -6.79 -4.52
N TYR A 87 3.75 -7.99 -4.47
CA TYR A 87 4.40 -9.31 -4.64
C TYR A 87 5.42 -9.74 -3.59
N ASN A 88 5.53 -9.02 -2.47
CA ASN A 88 6.45 -9.45 -1.42
C ASN A 88 5.91 -10.67 -0.65
N PHE A 89 4.59 -10.77 -0.47
CA PHE A 89 3.97 -11.79 0.38
C PHE A 89 3.12 -12.75 -0.42
N LYS A 90 3.14 -14.03 -0.04
CA LYS A 90 2.06 -14.95 -0.37
C LYS A 90 0.94 -14.66 0.62
N ASN A 91 -0.10 -13.92 0.19
CA ASN A 91 -1.27 -13.68 1.03
C ASN A 91 -2.39 -14.64 0.65
N THR A 92 -3.01 -15.24 1.65
CA THR A 92 -4.21 -16.07 1.56
C THR A 92 -5.31 -15.40 2.38
N THR A 93 -6.53 -15.43 1.85
CA THR A 93 -7.73 -14.97 2.53
C THR A 93 -8.73 -16.10 2.55
N GLU A 94 -9.32 -16.34 3.71
CA GLU A 94 -10.40 -17.28 3.91
C GLU A 94 -11.58 -16.52 4.54
N ILE A 95 -12.77 -16.80 4.01
CA ILE A 95 -14.01 -16.15 4.40
C ILE A 95 -14.91 -17.20 5.00
N ARG A 96 -15.43 -16.93 6.19
CA ARG A 96 -16.21 -17.90 6.95
C ARG A 96 -17.54 -17.30 7.42
N ASP A 97 -18.56 -18.14 7.49
CA ASP A 97 -19.84 -17.86 8.16
C ASP A 97 -19.82 -18.24 9.65
N LEU A 98 -18.76 -18.92 10.11
CA LEU A 98 -18.52 -19.32 11.49
C LEU A 98 -17.14 -18.89 11.95
N PRO A 99 -16.96 -18.59 13.25
CA PRO A 99 -15.65 -18.28 13.81
C PRO A 99 -14.68 -19.46 13.60
N PRO A 100 -13.40 -19.18 13.27
CA PRO A 100 -12.41 -20.25 13.06
C PRO A 100 -12.05 -21.00 14.35
N GLU A 101 -12.25 -20.39 15.52
CA GLU A 101 -12.02 -21.00 16.84
C GLU A 101 -13.29 -20.84 17.70
N GLY A 102 -13.85 -21.95 18.19
CA GLY A 102 -15.07 -21.99 19.01
C GLY A 102 -15.57 -23.43 19.25
N GLU A 103 -16.50 -23.63 20.19
CA GLU A 103 -17.03 -24.96 20.57
C GLU A 103 -17.57 -25.80 19.38
N LEU A 104 -17.98 -25.14 18.29
CA LEU A 104 -18.45 -25.79 17.06
C LEU A 104 -17.33 -26.36 16.17
N ALA A 105 -16.09 -25.86 16.28
CA ALA A 105 -14.94 -26.38 15.56
C ALA A 105 -14.51 -27.77 16.07
N GLY A 106 -14.85 -28.11 17.32
CA GLY A 106 -14.59 -29.42 17.93
C GLY A 106 -15.80 -30.37 17.93
N LEU A 107 -16.99 -29.91 17.53
CA LEU A 107 -18.22 -30.72 17.58
C LEU A 107 -18.48 -31.52 16.29
N VAL A 108 -17.75 -31.24 15.21
CA VAL A 108 -17.87 -31.95 13.94
C VAL A 108 -16.66 -32.86 13.75
N ASP A 109 -16.90 -34.16 13.90
CA ASP A 109 -15.91 -35.22 13.72
C ASP A 109 -15.33 -35.18 12.29
N PRO A 110 -13.99 -35.13 12.10
CA PRO A 110 -13.32 -35.13 10.80
C PRO A 110 -13.75 -36.27 9.85
N LEU A 111 -14.40 -37.31 10.36
CA LEU A 111 -14.96 -38.42 9.58
C LEU A 111 -16.20 -38.04 8.75
N TRP A 112 -16.84 -36.90 8.99
CA TRP A 112 -17.98 -36.40 8.20
C TRP A 112 -17.59 -35.40 7.10
N LEU A 113 -16.35 -34.89 7.14
CA LEU A 113 -15.75 -34.11 6.06
C LEU A 113 -15.08 -35.10 5.11
N SER A 114 -15.65 -35.30 3.92
CA SER A 114 -15.11 -36.26 2.94
C SER A 114 -13.62 -35.96 2.65
N PRO A 115 -12.69 -36.88 2.97
CA PRO A 115 -11.24 -36.64 2.79
C PRO A 115 -10.79 -36.64 1.32
N LEU A 116 -11.74 -36.69 0.38
CA LEU A 116 -11.53 -36.73 -1.07
C LEU A 116 -12.14 -35.53 -1.80
N ASP A 117 -12.77 -34.60 -1.08
CA ASP A 117 -13.30 -33.39 -1.70
C ASP A 117 -12.19 -32.33 -1.67
N GLU A 118 -11.50 -32.16 -2.81
CA GLU A 118 -10.44 -31.15 -2.99
C GLU A 118 -10.98 -29.71 -2.82
N ASN A 119 -12.30 -29.54 -2.75
CA ASN A 119 -13.01 -28.29 -2.45
C ASN A 119 -13.64 -28.25 -1.04
N ALA A 120 -13.36 -29.21 -0.15
CA ALA A 120 -13.75 -29.12 1.26
C ALA A 120 -12.90 -28.08 1.99
N THR A 121 -13.11 -26.82 1.63
CA THR A 121 -12.85 -25.72 2.54
C THR A 121 -13.65 -26.02 3.81
N GLY A 122 -12.98 -26.09 4.97
CA GLY A 122 -13.55 -26.65 6.20
C GLY A 122 -14.91 -26.10 6.61
N LEU A 123 -15.50 -26.66 7.68
CA LEU A 123 -16.83 -26.24 8.14
C LEU A 123 -16.95 -24.72 8.24
N GLY A 124 -17.96 -24.20 7.54
CA GLY A 124 -18.28 -22.77 7.52
C GLY A 124 -17.38 -21.90 6.65
N VAL A 125 -16.54 -22.46 5.78
CA VAL A 125 -15.76 -21.66 4.83
C VAL A 125 -16.57 -21.41 3.56
N LEU A 126 -16.77 -20.13 3.25
CA LEU A 126 -17.49 -19.66 2.07
C LEU A 126 -16.58 -19.47 0.85
N ALA A 127 -15.33 -19.06 1.07
CA ALA A 127 -14.36 -18.85 0.00
C ALA A 127 -12.92 -18.82 0.52
N THR A 128 -12.00 -19.36 -0.27
CA THR A 128 -10.55 -19.23 -0.05
C THR A 128 -9.89 -18.68 -1.31
N ARG A 129 -8.96 -17.73 -1.14
CA ARG A 129 -8.27 -17.09 -2.26
C ARG A 129 -6.83 -16.76 -1.91
N THR A 130 -5.94 -16.91 -2.89
CA THR A 130 -4.59 -16.32 -2.84
C THR A 130 -4.59 -14.97 -3.55
N ILE A 131 -4.09 -13.93 -2.88
CA ILE A 131 -4.05 -12.57 -3.39
C ILE A 131 -2.64 -11.97 -3.25
N ASN A 132 -2.19 -11.28 -4.30
CA ASN A 132 -0.85 -10.66 -4.34
C ASN A 132 -0.85 -9.18 -3.89
N HIS A 133 -1.93 -8.76 -3.23
CA HIS A 133 -2.18 -7.39 -2.77
C HIS A 133 -2.68 -7.41 -1.32
N TYR A 134 -3.03 -6.25 -0.79
CA TYR A 134 -3.63 -6.10 0.54
C TYR A 134 -4.84 -7.04 0.73
N PRO A 135 -4.80 -8.04 1.64
CA PRO A 135 -5.84 -9.05 1.80
C PRO A 135 -7.20 -8.44 2.19
N ALA A 136 -7.21 -7.38 3.02
CA ALA A 136 -8.41 -6.65 3.38
C ALA A 136 -9.18 -6.02 2.18
N ARG A 137 -8.56 -5.98 0.98
CA ARG A 137 -9.25 -5.54 -0.25
C ARG A 137 -10.40 -6.44 -0.65
N GLU A 138 -10.37 -7.71 -0.28
CA GLU A 138 -11.45 -8.65 -0.64
C GLU A 138 -12.81 -8.17 -0.11
N PHE A 139 -12.86 -7.45 1.02
CA PHE A 139 -14.11 -6.97 1.63
C PHE A 139 -14.35 -5.46 1.54
N THR A 140 -13.29 -4.67 1.36
CA THR A 140 -13.43 -3.21 1.23
C THR A 140 -13.92 -2.79 -0.16
N PHE A 141 -13.73 -3.63 -1.20
CA PHE A 141 -14.26 -3.36 -2.54
C PHE A 141 -15.67 -3.93 -2.76
N ALA A 142 -16.44 -3.23 -3.61
CA ALA A 142 -17.87 -3.48 -3.82
C ALA A 142 -18.22 -4.94 -4.15
N ASN A 143 -17.41 -5.62 -4.97
CA ASN A 143 -17.71 -6.98 -5.41
C ASN A 143 -17.73 -8.00 -4.26
N GLY A 144 -16.71 -7.98 -3.40
CA GLY A 144 -16.67 -8.89 -2.26
C GLY A 144 -17.62 -8.46 -1.16
N ARG A 145 -17.81 -7.15 -0.95
CA ARG A 145 -18.82 -6.64 -0.02
C ARG A 145 -20.23 -7.14 -0.37
N VAL A 146 -20.64 -7.02 -1.64
CA VAL A 146 -21.94 -7.53 -2.08
C VAL A 146 -21.98 -9.06 -1.99
N ARG A 147 -20.91 -9.76 -2.41
CA ARG A 147 -20.91 -11.23 -2.41
C ARG A 147 -21.06 -11.84 -1.01
N TYR A 148 -20.34 -11.31 -0.01
CA TYR A 148 -20.22 -11.96 1.29
C TYR A 148 -21.01 -11.28 2.42
N LEU A 149 -21.38 -10.00 2.25
CA LEU A 149 -21.98 -9.18 3.31
C LEU A 149 -23.39 -8.64 2.96
N GLN A 150 -23.99 -9.08 1.85
CA GLN A 150 -25.31 -8.57 1.41
C GLN A 150 -26.47 -8.97 2.32
N ASP A 151 -26.34 -10.09 3.03
CA ASP A 151 -27.36 -10.63 3.93
C ASP A 151 -27.34 -9.98 5.32
N GLY A 152 -26.30 -9.18 5.61
CA GLY A 152 -26.16 -8.49 6.91
C GLY A 152 -25.66 -9.39 8.04
N GLU A 153 -25.37 -10.66 7.74
CA GLU A 153 -24.91 -11.62 8.73
C GLU A 153 -23.42 -11.43 9.05
N PRO A 154 -22.99 -11.72 10.29
CA PRO A 154 -21.57 -11.70 10.65
C PRO A 154 -20.74 -12.65 9.77
N ARG A 155 -19.52 -12.22 9.44
CA ARG A 155 -18.53 -13.01 8.71
C ARG A 155 -17.18 -12.94 9.38
N TRP A 156 -16.39 -14.00 9.25
CA TRP A 156 -15.01 -14.03 9.71
C TRP A 156 -14.07 -14.02 8.52
N LEU A 157 -13.18 -13.04 8.51
CA LEU A 157 -12.10 -12.91 7.54
C LEU A 157 -10.80 -13.36 8.19
N VAL A 158 -10.29 -14.51 7.73
CA VAL A 158 -8.96 -14.98 8.11
C VAL A 158 -7.99 -14.56 7.01
N MET A 159 -6.98 -13.78 7.40
CA MET A 159 -5.90 -13.36 6.53
C MET A 159 -4.63 -14.06 6.99
N GLU A 160 -3.89 -14.64 6.05
CA GLU A 160 -2.59 -15.22 6.30
C GLU A 160 -1.59 -14.67 5.28
N SER A 161 -0.41 -14.30 5.75
CA SER A 161 0.70 -13.86 4.92
C SER A 161 1.94 -14.67 5.23
N HIS A 162 2.70 -15.02 4.20
CA HIS A 162 4.02 -15.65 4.36
C HIS A 162 5.12 -14.89 3.61
N TYR A 163 6.30 -14.82 4.23
CA TYR A 163 7.53 -14.35 3.60
C TYR A 163 8.78 -14.94 4.26
N ARG A 164 9.59 -15.65 3.46
CA ARG A 164 10.92 -16.15 3.86
C ARG A 164 10.95 -16.90 5.21
N GLY A 165 9.93 -17.72 5.46
CA GLY A 165 9.81 -18.51 6.70
C GLY A 165 9.02 -17.82 7.81
N GLU A 166 8.80 -16.50 7.71
CA GLU A 166 7.90 -15.78 8.61
C GLU A 166 6.45 -15.91 8.14
N SER A 167 5.53 -16.06 9.08
CA SER A 167 4.09 -16.05 8.84
C SER A 167 3.38 -15.08 9.80
N LEU A 168 2.25 -14.55 9.34
CA LEU A 168 1.32 -13.79 10.15
C LEU A 168 -0.08 -14.22 9.78
N GLN A 169 -0.86 -14.65 10.75
CA GLN A 169 -2.30 -14.87 10.61
C GLN A 169 -3.05 -13.79 11.38
N SER A 170 -4.21 -13.37 10.88
CA SER A 170 -5.09 -12.43 11.56
C SER A 170 -6.53 -12.74 11.21
N THR A 171 -7.37 -12.87 12.23
CA THR A 171 -8.79 -13.12 12.07
C THR A 171 -9.55 -11.86 12.42
N TYR A 172 -10.47 -11.45 11.54
CA TYR A 172 -11.35 -10.31 11.75
C TYR A 172 -12.80 -10.75 11.73
N GLU A 173 -13.57 -10.30 12.71
CA GLU A 173 -15.02 -10.35 12.67
C GLU A 173 -15.54 -9.13 11.89
N LEU A 174 -16.44 -9.37 10.96
CA LEU A 174 -17.16 -8.38 10.18
C LEU A 174 -18.62 -8.45 10.58
N SER A 175 -19.11 -7.42 11.25
CA SER A 175 -20.50 -7.36 11.74
C SER A 175 -21.14 -6.02 11.40
N CYS A 176 -22.45 -6.04 11.20
CA CYS A 176 -23.26 -4.86 10.94
C CYS A 176 -24.02 -4.51 12.23
N ASP A 177 -23.95 -3.26 12.68
CA ASP A 177 -24.75 -2.81 13.82
C ASP A 177 -26.20 -2.49 13.42
N ASP A 178 -27.07 -2.26 14.42
CA ASP A 178 -28.50 -1.96 14.22
C ASP A 178 -28.74 -0.70 13.37
N ALA A 179 -27.73 0.18 13.25
CA ALA A 179 -27.78 1.39 12.42
C ALA A 179 -27.34 1.13 10.98
N GLY A 180 -26.99 -0.12 10.62
CA GLY A 180 -26.50 -0.49 9.30
C GLY A 180 -25.02 -0.17 9.07
N MET A 181 -24.26 0.14 10.12
CA MET A 181 -22.84 0.45 10.02
C MET A 181 -22.00 -0.81 10.18
N TRP A 182 -21.19 -1.10 9.17
CA TRP A 182 -20.25 -2.21 9.21
C TRP A 182 -19.04 -1.90 10.07
N ARG A 183 -18.67 -2.87 10.91
CA ARG A 183 -17.47 -2.85 11.75
C ARG A 183 -16.60 -4.05 11.40
N MET A 184 -15.29 -3.82 11.48
CA MET A 184 -14.27 -4.85 11.30
C MET A 184 -13.43 -4.87 12.57
N MET A 185 -13.53 -5.93 13.35
CA MET A 185 -12.89 -6.08 14.66
C MET A 185 -11.89 -7.22 14.60
N LEU A 186 -10.68 -7.03 15.16
CA LEU A 186 -9.71 -8.11 15.26
C LEU A 186 -10.21 -9.11 16.30
N ALA A 187 -10.33 -10.39 15.94
CA ALA A 187 -10.96 -11.41 16.77
C ALA A 187 -10.20 -11.67 18.10
N GLU A 188 -8.90 -11.36 18.14
CA GLU A 188 -8.08 -11.40 19.37
C GLU A 188 -8.56 -10.37 20.42
N ASP A 189 -9.22 -9.29 20.02
CA ASP A 189 -9.71 -8.22 20.91
C ASP A 189 -11.14 -8.46 21.41
N SER A 190 -11.90 -9.37 20.78
CA SER A 190 -13.29 -9.71 21.16
C SER A 190 -13.40 -10.73 22.31
N ALA A 191 -12.28 -11.22 22.84
CA ALA A 191 -12.21 -12.15 23.96
C ALA A 191 -12.01 -11.48 25.35
N GLN A 192 -12.13 -10.15 25.43
CA GLN A 192 -12.09 -9.36 26.68
C GLN A 192 -13.44 -8.70 26.96
#